data_AF-A0A7X3QEL9-F1
#
_entry.id   AF-A0A7X3QEL9-F1
#
_cell.length_a   1.000
_cell.length_b   1.000
_cell.length_c   1.000
_cell.angle_alpha   90.00
_cell.angle_beta   90.00
_cell.angle_gamma   90.00
#
_symmetry.space_group_name_H-M   'P 1'
#
loop_
_entity.id
_entity.type
_entity.pdbx_description
1 polymer ?
#
loop_
_entity_poly.entity_id
_entity_poly.type
_entity_poly.pdbx_seq_one_letter_code
_entity_poly.pdbx_strand_id
1 'polypeptide(L)'
;RAPPGAVSIGGGHVIGAALHRHGRPLLFATAAAGVALPFMPFADRYMIDIATLVLIYVMLGWGLNIVGGLAGLLDLGYVAFYAVGAYSFALLATTWELSFWTCLPLAGVFAAGFGILLGYPVLRLRGDYLA
;
A
#
# COMPACT_ATOMS: atom_id res chain seq x y z
N ARG A 1 48.93 1.23 39.45
CA ARG A 1 49.18 0.00 38.66
C ARG A 1 47.84 -0.67 38.42
N ALA A 2 47.25 -0.53 37.24
CA ALA A 2 46.03 -1.22 36.81
C ALA A 2 46.38 -2.16 35.63
N PRO A 3 45.74 -3.33 35.51
CA PRO A 3 46.15 -4.40 34.61
C PRO A 3 45.84 -4.13 33.12
N PRO A 4 46.64 -4.71 32.19
CA PRO A 4 46.42 -4.63 30.75
C PRO A 4 45.39 -5.67 30.30
N GLY A 5 44.35 -5.28 29.55
CA GLY A 5 43.50 -6.28 28.89
C GLY A 5 42.04 -5.94 28.55
N ALA A 6 41.57 -4.70 28.71
CA ALA A 6 40.22 -4.35 28.23
C ALA A 6 40.24 -4.07 26.72
N VAL A 7 40.14 -5.13 25.91
CA VAL A 7 39.79 -5.02 24.49
C VAL A 7 38.38 -4.45 24.40
N SER A 8 38.30 -3.15 24.12
CA SER A 8 37.06 -2.48 23.74
C SER A 8 36.65 -3.00 22.37
N ILE A 9 35.68 -3.92 22.33
CA ILE A 9 35.03 -4.33 21.09
C ILE A 9 34.15 -3.16 20.63
N GLY A 10 34.77 -2.24 19.89
CA GLY A 10 34.14 -1.10 19.22
C GLY A 10 33.26 -1.50 18.03
N GLY A 11 32.43 -2.53 18.17
CA GLY A 11 31.55 -3.04 17.11
C GLY A 11 30.13 -2.45 17.10
N GLY A 12 29.71 -1.75 18.17
CA GLY A 12 28.32 -1.30 18.32
C GLY A 12 27.97 0.07 17.72
N HIS A 13 28.96 0.95 17.52
CA HIS A 13 28.68 2.37 17.20
C HIS A 13 28.75 2.72 15.70
N VAL A 14 29.37 1.86 14.88
CA VAL A 14 29.56 2.12 13.43
C VAL A 14 28.32 1.77 12.59
N ILE A 15 27.50 0.83 13.05
CA ILE A 15 26.32 0.35 12.30
C ILE A 15 25.16 1.38 12.38
N GLY A 16 25.05 2.11 13.50
CA GLY A 16 24.00 3.12 13.71
C GLY A 16 24.19 4.42 12.91
N ALA A 17 25.44 4.80 12.61
CA ALA A 17 25.74 6.09 11.98
C ALA A 17 25.64 6.07 10.44
N ALA A 18 25.87 4.92 9.80
CA ALA A 18 25.80 4.79 8.34
C ALA A 18 24.36 4.83 7.81
N LEU A 19 23.37 4.45 8.62
CA LEU A 19 21.96 4.38 8.20
C LEU A 19 21.26 5.75 8.11
N HIS A 20 21.77 6.77 8.81
CA HIS A 20 20.98 7.98 9.04
C HIS A 20 21.12 9.09 7.98
N ARG A 21 22.07 8.99 7.04
CA ARG A 21 22.39 10.14 6.15
C ARG A 21 21.86 10.02 4.72
N HIS A 22 21.48 8.84 4.24
CA HIS A 22 21.10 8.61 2.83
C HIS A 22 19.77 7.86 2.65
N GLY A 23 18.87 7.89 3.65
CA GLY A 23 17.53 7.30 3.52
C GLY A 23 16.62 8.02 2.52
N ARG A 24 16.84 9.32 2.28
CA ARG A 24 16.00 10.14 1.39
C ARG A 24 16.22 9.90 -0.11
N PRO A 25 17.46 9.88 -0.64
CA PRO A 25 17.67 9.66 -2.09
C PRO A 25 17.30 8.24 -2.53
N LEU A 26 17.36 7.24 -1.64
CA LEU A 26 16.98 5.87 -1.96
C LEU A 26 15.47 5.73 -2.18
N LEU A 27 14.65 6.46 -1.39
CA LEU A 27 13.19 6.52 -1.56
C LEU A 27 12.79 7.22 -2.86
N PHE A 28 13.49 8.30 -3.22
CA PHE A 28 13.26 8.98 -4.50
C PHE A 28 13.73 8.12 -5.69
N ALA A 29 14.81 7.35 -5.53
CA ALA A 29 15.30 6.44 -6.57
C ALA A 29 14.34 5.27 -6.82
N THR A 30 13.75 4.68 -5.77
CA THR A 30 12.73 3.62 -5.94
C THR A 30 11.43 4.16 -6.51
N ALA A 31 10.97 5.34 -6.08
CA ALA A 31 9.81 6.00 -6.67
C ALA A 31 10.03 6.37 -8.15
N ALA A 32 11.22 6.89 -8.49
CA ALA A 32 11.59 7.22 -9.86
C ALA A 32 11.72 5.97 -10.75
N ALA A 33 12.25 4.87 -10.22
CA ALA A 33 12.26 3.59 -10.93
C ALA A 33 10.83 3.08 -11.20
N GLY A 34 9.92 3.19 -10.23
CA GLY A 34 8.51 2.83 -10.41
C GLY A 34 7.79 3.65 -11.49
N VAL A 35 8.15 4.93 -11.64
CA VAL A 35 7.59 5.81 -12.68
C VAL A 35 8.29 5.63 -14.03
N ALA A 36 9.58 5.32 -14.06
CA ALA A 36 10.36 5.19 -15.30
C ALA A 36 10.19 3.82 -15.98
N LEU A 37 9.96 2.75 -15.22
CA LEU A 37 9.76 1.39 -15.72
C LEU A 37 8.62 1.25 -16.75
N PRO A 38 7.43 1.87 -16.61
CA PRO A 38 6.36 1.75 -17.60
C PRO A 38 6.63 2.48 -18.93
N PHE A 39 7.65 3.36 -19.00
CA PHE A 39 7.99 4.08 -20.24
C PHE A 39 9.09 3.40 -21.06
N MET A 40 9.64 2.28 -20.59
CA MET A 40 10.63 1.53 -21.38
C MET A 40 9.94 0.63 -22.41
N PRO A 41 10.38 0.65 -23.68
CA PRO A 41 9.75 -0.08 -24.79
C PRO A 41 9.84 -1.61 -24.71
N PHE A 42 10.43 -2.17 -23.64
CA PHE A 42 10.56 -3.60 -23.36
C PHE A 42 9.62 -4.09 -22.24
N ALA A 43 8.74 -3.23 -21.71
CA ALA A 43 7.79 -3.60 -20.68
C ALA A 43 6.59 -4.31 -21.31
N ASP A 44 6.68 -5.64 -21.41
CA ASP A 44 5.53 -6.49 -21.75
C ASP A 44 4.34 -6.17 -20.85
N ARG A 45 3.13 -6.19 -21.41
CA ARG A 45 1.89 -5.89 -20.66
C ARG A 45 1.75 -6.76 -19.40
N TYR A 46 2.27 -7.98 -19.47
CA TYR A 46 2.40 -8.89 -18.34
C TYR A 46 3.28 -8.36 -17.20
N MET A 47 4.46 -7.79 -17.52
CA MET A 47 5.34 -7.19 -16.51
C MET A 47 4.70 -5.97 -15.86
N ILE A 48 3.96 -5.16 -16.63
CA ILE A 48 3.23 -3.99 -16.12
C ILE A 48 2.10 -4.42 -15.16
N ASP A 49 1.36 -5.48 -15.50
CA ASP A 49 0.29 -6.01 -14.65
C ASP A 49 0.85 -6.58 -13.33
N ILE A 50 1.94 -7.36 -13.40
CA ILE A 50 2.61 -7.89 -12.20
C ILE A 50 3.19 -6.76 -11.35
N ALA A 51 3.85 -5.76 -11.96
CA ALA A 51 4.38 -4.61 -11.24
C ALA A 51 3.26 -3.80 -10.55
N THR A 52 2.13 -3.62 -11.22
CA THR A 52 0.95 -2.96 -10.66
C THR A 52 0.38 -3.73 -9.48
N LEU A 53 0.24 -5.06 -9.59
CA LEU A 53 -0.22 -5.91 -8.48
C LEU A 53 0.73 -5.86 -7.27
N VAL A 54 2.04 -5.91 -7.51
CA VAL A 54 3.04 -5.80 -6.45
C VAL A 54 2.92 -4.44 -5.75
N LEU A 55 2.79 -3.34 -6.51
CA LEU A 55 2.66 -2.00 -5.94
C LEU A 55 1.40 -1.87 -5.09
N ILE A 56 0.28 -2.42 -5.56
CA ILE A 56 -0.98 -2.43 -4.80
C ILE A 56 -0.82 -3.24 -3.50
N TYR A 57 -0.19 -4.42 -3.53
CA TYR A 57 0.04 -5.20 -2.32
C TYR A 57 0.99 -4.52 -1.33
N VAL A 58 1.99 -3.78 -1.81
CA VAL A 58 2.85 -2.96 -0.95
C VAL A 58 2.03 -1.85 -0.28
N MET A 59 1.18 -1.13 -1.03
CA MET A 59 0.25 -0.14 -0.46
C MET A 59 -0.71 -0.78 0.54
N LEU A 60 -1.22 -1.99 0.24
CA LEU A 60 -2.12 -2.72 1.13
C LEU A 60 -1.45 -3.11 2.44
N GLY A 61 -0.23 -3.65 2.35
CA GLY A 61 0.60 -4.03 3.49
C GLY A 61 1.01 -2.82 4.33
N TRP A 62 1.31 -1.68 3.70
CA TRP A 62 1.57 -0.43 4.42
C TRP A 62 0.34 0.08 5.17
N GLY A 63 -0.84 0.08 4.53
CA GLY A 63 -2.10 0.44 5.18
C GLY A 63 -2.39 -0.45 6.38
N LEU A 64 -2.22 -1.77 6.23
CA LEU A 64 -2.41 -2.73 7.31
C LEU A 64 -1.35 -2.57 8.42
N ASN A 65 -0.10 -2.26 8.08
CA ASN A 65 0.95 -1.98 9.05
C ASN A 65 0.63 -0.75 9.91
N ILE A 66 -0.02 0.27 9.33
CA ILE A 66 -0.46 1.45 10.07
C ILE A 66 -1.61 1.09 11.01
N VAL A 67 -2.65 0.42 10.52
CA VAL A 67 -3.84 0.13 11.33
C VAL A 67 -3.55 -0.93 12.40
N GLY A 68 -2.94 -2.05 12.00
CA GLY A 68 -2.57 -3.13 12.92
C GLY A 68 -1.44 -2.74 13.88
N GLY A 69 -0.46 -1.96 13.42
CA GLY A 69 0.71 -1.58 14.21
C GLY A 69 0.47 -0.45 15.22
N LEU A 70 -0.37 0.53 14.90
CA LEU A 70 -0.62 1.70 15.78
C LEU A 70 -1.93 1.61 16.56
N ALA A 71 -2.99 1.05 15.98
CA ALA A 71 -4.30 0.95 16.65
C ALA A 71 -4.49 -0.37 17.40
N GLY A 72 -3.64 -1.38 17.16
CA GLY A 72 -3.71 -2.70 17.80
C GLY A 72 -4.98 -3.50 17.45
N LEU A 73 -5.77 -3.03 16.48
CA LEU A 73 -7.01 -3.64 16.02
C LEU A 73 -6.88 -3.99 14.53
N LEU A 74 -7.39 -5.17 14.17
CA LEU A 74 -7.43 -5.63 12.77
C LEU A 74 -8.64 -5.00 12.06
N ASP A 75 -8.42 -3.97 11.26
CA ASP A 75 -9.44 -3.44 10.35
C ASP A 75 -9.38 -4.16 8.99
N LEU A 76 -10.36 -5.04 8.75
CA LEU A 76 -10.52 -5.75 7.48
C LEU A 76 -11.31 -4.94 6.44
N GLY A 77 -11.93 -3.83 6.84
CA GLY A 77 -12.75 -3.01 5.95
C GLY A 77 -11.95 -2.44 4.78
N TYR A 78 -10.70 -2.05 5.02
CA TYR A 78 -9.81 -1.54 4.00
C TYR A 78 -9.60 -2.50 2.81
N VAL A 79 -9.32 -3.78 3.09
CA VAL A 79 -9.12 -4.79 2.03
C VAL A 79 -10.43 -5.12 1.32
N ALA A 80 -11.55 -5.10 2.05
CA ALA A 80 -12.88 -5.33 1.47
C ALA A 80 -13.25 -4.26 0.42
N PHE A 81 -13.04 -2.98 0.73
CA PHE A 81 -13.31 -1.89 -0.23
C PHE A 81 -12.35 -1.92 -1.43
N TYR A 82 -11.08 -2.25 -1.21
CA TYR A 82 -10.12 -2.46 -2.29
C TYR A 82 -10.59 -3.57 -3.25
N ALA A 83 -11.00 -4.72 -2.73
CA ALA A 83 -11.44 -5.87 -3.54
C ALA A 83 -12.67 -5.54 -4.39
N VAL A 84 -13.66 -4.83 -3.84
CA VAL A 84 -14.87 -4.43 -4.56
C VAL A 84 -14.53 -3.51 -5.75
N GLY A 85 -13.64 -2.54 -5.56
CA GLY A 85 -13.21 -1.64 -6.63
C GLY A 85 -12.39 -2.33 -7.71
N ALA A 86 -11.41 -3.16 -7.31
CA ALA A 86 -10.57 -3.91 -8.23
C ALA A 86 -11.35 -4.94 -9.06
N TYR A 87 -12.30 -5.65 -8.43
CA TYR A 87 -13.17 -6.59 -9.12
C TYR A 87 -14.10 -5.89 -10.11
N SER A 88 -14.69 -4.76 -9.72
CA SER A 88 -15.51 -3.94 -10.60
C SER A 88 -14.70 -3.45 -11.81
N PHE A 89 -13.47 -2.95 -11.57
CA PHE A 89 -12.56 -2.56 -12.65
C PHE A 89 -12.21 -3.72 -13.58
N ALA A 90 -11.87 -4.89 -13.05
CA ALA A 90 -11.56 -6.09 -13.84
C ALA A 90 -12.75 -6.55 -14.68
N LEU A 91 -13.96 -6.52 -14.13
CA LEU A 91 -15.19 -6.89 -14.84
C LEU A 91 -15.47 -5.95 -16.02
N LEU A 92 -15.34 -4.64 -15.80
CA LEU A 92 -15.49 -3.61 -16.84
C LEU A 92 -14.43 -3.74 -17.94
N ALA A 93 -13.17 -3.95 -17.55
CA ALA A 93 -12.05 -4.07 -18.49
C ALA A 93 -12.13 -5.36 -19.34
N THR A 94 -12.62 -6.47 -18.77
CA THR A 94 -12.67 -7.77 -19.47
C THR A 94 -13.95 -7.98 -20.28
N THR A 95 -15.10 -7.51 -19.78
CA THR A 95 -16.40 -7.80 -20.41
C THR A 95 -16.77 -6.74 -21.45
N TRP A 96 -16.36 -5.49 -21.24
CA TRP A 96 -16.76 -4.36 -22.11
C TRP A 96 -15.59 -3.78 -22.92
N GLU A 97 -14.37 -4.33 -22.76
CA GLU A 97 -13.12 -3.87 -23.40
C GLU A 97 -12.93 -2.34 -23.36
N LEU A 98 -13.48 -1.71 -22.31
CA LEU A 98 -13.49 -0.26 -22.19
C LEU A 98 -12.08 0.27 -21.93
N SER A 99 -11.81 1.47 -22.43
CA SER A 99 -10.54 2.15 -22.17
C SER A 99 -10.30 2.29 -20.67
N PHE A 100 -9.03 2.17 -20.26
CA PHE A 100 -8.59 2.34 -18.88
C PHE A 100 -9.20 3.60 -18.23
N TRP A 101 -9.24 4.70 -18.98
CA TRP A 101 -9.76 5.99 -18.55
C TRP A 101 -11.25 6.02 -18.28
N THR A 102 -12.04 5.18 -18.96
CA THR A 102 -13.49 5.05 -18.72
C THR A 102 -13.79 4.03 -17.63
N CYS A 103 -12.98 2.97 -17.52
CA CYS A 103 -13.12 1.98 -16.45
C CYS A 103 -12.82 2.59 -15.08
N LEU A 104 -11.86 3.50 -14.97
CA LEU A 104 -11.44 4.12 -13.72
C LEU A 104 -12.58 4.87 -12.99
N PRO A 105 -13.27 5.88 -13.59
CA PRO A 105 -14.37 6.57 -12.93
C PRO A 105 -15.57 5.65 -12.70
N LEU A 106 -15.87 4.73 -13.64
CA LEU A 106 -17.03 3.86 -13.52
C LEU A 106 -16.85 2.85 -12.38
N ALA A 107 -15.68 2.20 -12.27
CA ALA A 107 -15.33 1.35 -11.14
C ALA A 107 -15.33 2.14 -9.82
N GLY A 108 -14.89 3.40 -9.84
CA GLY A 108 -14.98 4.31 -8.70
C GLY A 108 -16.42 4.56 -8.25
N VAL A 109 -17.35 4.78 -9.18
CA VAL A 109 -18.79 4.93 -8.87
C VAL A 109 -19.39 3.65 -8.29
N PHE A 110 -19.05 2.49 -8.84
CA PHE A 110 -19.48 1.20 -8.28
C PHE A 110 -18.93 0.97 -6.87
N ALA A 111 -17.65 1.27 -6.66
CA ALA A 111 -17.01 1.18 -5.34
C ALA A 111 -17.66 2.16 -4.34
N ALA A 112 -17.95 3.41 -4.76
CA ALA A 112 -18.65 4.39 -3.95
C ALA A 112 -20.08 3.94 -3.59
N GLY A 113 -20.80 3.33 -4.55
CA GLY A 113 -22.13 2.78 -4.32
C GLY A 113 -22.13 1.67 -3.26
N PHE A 114 -21.21 0.71 -3.36
CA PHE A 114 -21.01 -0.32 -2.35
C PHE A 114 -20.54 0.27 -1.01
N GLY A 115 -19.69 1.30 -1.04
CA GLY A 115 -19.26 2.05 0.13
C GLY A 115 -20.41 2.69 0.89
N ILE A 116 -21.34 3.33 0.18
CA ILE A 116 -22.55 3.94 0.77
C ILE A 116 -23.47 2.85 1.33
N LEU A 117 -23.67 1.76 0.60
CA LEU A 117 -24.52 0.65 1.02
C LEU A 117 -24.02 0.01 2.31
N LEU A 118 -22.70 -0.19 2.46
CA LEU A 118 -22.08 -0.72 3.67
C LEU A 118 -21.90 0.34 4.78
N GLY A 119 -21.74 1.61 4.42
CA GLY A 119 -21.61 2.72 5.37
C GLY A 119 -22.93 3.04 6.08
N TYR A 120 -24.06 2.92 5.39
CA TYR A 120 -25.39 3.16 5.94
C TYR A 120 -25.72 2.29 7.18
N PRO A 121 -25.54 0.95 7.19
CA PRO A 121 -25.76 0.14 8.39
C PRO A 121 -24.76 0.43 9.51
N VAL A 122 -23.51 0.80 9.19
CA VAL A 122 -22.49 1.17 10.19
C VAL A 122 -22.89 2.43 10.96
N LEU A 123 -23.44 3.44 10.27
CA LEU A 123 -23.89 4.68 10.89
C LEU A 123 -25.10 4.48 11.80
N ARG A 124 -25.95 3.48 11.49
CA ARG A 124 -27.18 3.20 12.23
C ARG A 124 -26.95 2.52 13.59
N LEU A 125 -25.77 1.98 13.87
CA LEU A 125 -25.46 1.21 15.10
C LEU A 125 -24.74 2.02 16.19
N ARG A 126 -24.26 3.24 15.91
CA ARG A 126 -23.66 4.13 16.93
C ARG A 126 -24.68 5.03 17.66
N GLY A 127 -25.94 5.04 17.22
CA GLY A 127 -27.01 5.83 17.84
C GLY A 127 -27.61 5.21 19.10
N ASP A 128 -27.70 3.88 19.17
CA ASP A 128 -28.37 3.14 20.25
C ASP A 128 -27.42 2.64 21.37
N TYR A 129 -26.20 3.19 21.43
CA TYR A 129 -25.22 2.90 22.50
C TYR A 129 -24.93 4.13 23.39
N LEU A 130 -25.85 5.10 23.39
CA LEU A 130 -25.84 6.30 24.26
C LEU A 130 -27.12 6.44 25.11
N ALA A 131 -27.88 5.35 25.30
CA ALA A 131 -29.06 5.28 26.17
C ALA A 131 -28.95 4.11 27.16
#